data_AF-A0A2Z5TNC9-F1
#
_entry.id   AF-A0A2Z5TNC9-F1
#
_cell.length_a   1.000
_cell.length_b   1.000
_cell.length_c   1.000
_cell.angle_alpha   90.00
_cell.angle_beta   90.00
_cell.angle_gamma   90.00
#
_symmetry.space_group_name_H-M   'P 1'
#
loop_
_entity.id
_entity.type
_entity.pdbx_description
1 polymer ?
#
loop_
_entity_poly.entity_id
_entity_poly.type
_entity_poly.pdbx_seq_one_letter_code
_entity_poly.pdbx_strand_id
1 'polypeptide(L)'
;MLSEKERVDMEIFRKRRRFSEFVFGFISLGIGQELMRIGLLKPWSENIPFLLGIGIVGLFLSGVALFIIGRLALWFIKQYNQDNRVVKTLILTFTVAILGGLLIGGLGQFIYDHSSFSYRDVKNGVWLVTSVFQSLVKVTVLFILYRFYQGTSLSWKEENFQRILVIVSIVLIFTTSIGLILPSISGLLLRAVDTVIVLGTVYRLIGK
;
A
#
# COMPACT_ATOMS: atom_id res chain seq x y z
N MET A 1 20.07 33.18 -15.04
CA MET A 1 18.64 32.80 -15.22
C MET A 1 18.63 31.52 -16.03
N LEU A 2 18.06 30.42 -15.51
CA LEU A 2 17.92 29.18 -16.27
C LEU A 2 16.92 29.39 -17.42
N SER A 3 17.25 28.85 -18.59
CA SER A 3 16.34 28.78 -19.73
C SER A 3 15.11 27.95 -19.38
N GLU A 4 13.99 28.21 -20.04
CA GLU A 4 12.72 27.52 -19.78
C GLU A 4 12.84 25.99 -19.95
N LYS A 5 13.63 25.56 -20.94
CA LYS A 5 13.98 24.16 -21.19
C LYS A 5 14.71 23.52 -20.00
N GLU A 6 15.72 24.20 -19.46
CA GLU A 6 16.49 23.68 -18.31
C GLU A 6 15.63 23.57 -17.03
N ARG A 7 14.62 24.45 -16.85
CA ARG A 7 13.70 24.35 -15.70
C ARG A 7 12.80 23.12 -15.80
N VAL A 8 12.27 22.85 -17.00
CA VAL A 8 11.43 21.67 -17.27
C VAL A 8 12.23 20.38 -17.07
N ASP A 9 13.45 20.31 -17.61
CA ASP A 9 14.33 19.15 -17.47
C ASP A 9 14.68 18.87 -16.00
N MET A 10 14.97 19.92 -15.23
CA MET A 10 15.22 19.82 -13.78
C MET A 10 14.00 19.30 -13.00
N GLU A 11 12.79 19.73 -13.36
CA GLU A 11 11.57 19.29 -12.69
C GLU A 11 11.29 17.80 -12.98
N ILE A 12 11.44 17.37 -14.23
CA ILE A 12 11.29 15.98 -14.66
C ILE A 12 12.31 15.09 -13.94
N PHE A 13 13.57 15.50 -13.87
CA PHE A 13 14.62 14.78 -13.16
C PHE A 13 14.27 14.62 -11.68
N ARG A 14 13.78 15.68 -11.03
CA ARG A 14 13.40 15.65 -9.62
C ARG A 14 12.21 14.73 -9.36
N LYS A 15 11.21 14.72 -10.25
CA LYS A 15 10.05 13.80 -10.20
C LYS A 15 10.51 12.34 -10.33
N ARG A 16 11.35 12.03 -11.33
CA ARG A 16 11.90 10.68 -11.54
C ARG A 16 12.74 10.20 -10.37
N ARG A 17 13.59 11.07 -9.81
CA ARG A 17 14.40 10.73 -8.64
C ARG A 17 13.52 10.39 -7.43
N ARG A 18 12.51 11.21 -7.13
CA ARG A 18 11.59 10.95 -6.00
C ARG A 18 10.77 9.69 -6.21
N PHE A 19 10.32 9.44 -7.44
CA PHE A 19 9.66 8.19 -7.79
C PHE A 19 10.56 6.98 -7.58
N SER A 20 11.83 7.04 -8.03
CA SER A 20 12.80 5.97 -7.80
C SER A 20 13.07 5.74 -6.31
N GLU A 21 13.25 6.81 -5.52
CA GLU A 21 13.40 6.71 -4.06
C GLU A 21 12.16 6.06 -3.42
N PHE A 22 10.95 6.40 -3.87
CA PHE A 22 9.71 5.77 -3.40
C PHE A 22 9.62 4.29 -3.78
N VAL A 23 9.92 3.94 -5.03
CA VAL A 23 9.92 2.56 -5.53
C VAL A 23 10.90 1.71 -4.74
N PHE A 24 12.14 2.18 -4.61
CA PHE A 24 13.17 1.48 -3.86
C PHE A 24 12.76 1.29 -2.39
N GLY A 25 12.32 2.37 -1.74
CA GLY A 25 11.86 2.30 -0.35
C GLY A 25 10.70 1.31 -0.18
N PHE A 26 9.68 1.35 -1.05
CA PHE A 26 8.50 0.50 -0.93
C PHE A 26 8.81 -0.98 -1.16
N ILE A 27 9.63 -1.31 -2.18
CA ILE A 27 10.07 -2.68 -2.45
C ILE A 27 10.94 -3.20 -1.30
N SER A 28 11.91 -2.41 -0.83
CA SER A 28 12.76 -2.78 0.31
C SER A 28 11.94 -3.01 1.58
N LEU A 29 10.87 -2.25 1.81
CA LEU A 29 9.97 -2.46 2.94
C LEU A 29 9.24 -3.81 2.82
N GLY A 30 8.69 -4.11 1.65
CA GLY A 30 7.97 -5.37 1.41
C GLY A 30 8.85 -6.60 1.57
N ILE A 31 10.06 -6.57 1.00
CA ILE A 31 11.06 -7.63 1.16
C ILE A 31 11.49 -7.74 2.62
N GLY A 32 11.82 -6.61 3.25
CA GLY A 32 12.28 -6.56 4.64
C GLY A 32 11.27 -7.17 5.61
N GLN A 33 9.99 -6.81 5.49
CA GLN A 33 8.92 -7.37 6.31
C GLN A 33 8.75 -8.88 6.13
N GLU A 34 8.92 -9.40 4.90
CA GLU A 34 8.80 -10.84 4.66
C GLU A 34 9.99 -11.61 5.23
N LEU A 35 11.21 -11.10 5.08
CA LEU A 35 12.40 -11.68 5.70
C LEU A 35 12.30 -11.67 7.23
N MET A 36 11.80 -10.57 7.82
CA MET A 36 11.51 -10.54 9.26
C MET A 36 10.46 -11.57 9.67
N ARG A 37 9.40 -11.75 8.88
CA ARG A 37 8.37 -12.77 9.16
C ARG A 37 8.96 -14.18 9.15
N ILE A 38 9.86 -14.47 8.21
CA ILE A 38 10.49 -15.78 8.09
C ILE A 38 11.54 -15.99 9.20
N GLY A 39 12.38 -14.97 9.45
CA GLY A 39 13.55 -15.07 10.32
C GLY A 39 13.29 -14.84 11.81
N LEU A 40 12.30 -14.01 12.18
CA LEU A 40 12.01 -13.65 13.58
C LEU A 40 10.76 -14.34 14.13
N LEU A 41 9.78 -14.67 13.28
CA LEU A 41 8.48 -15.19 13.73
C LEU A 41 8.33 -16.72 13.56
N LYS A 42 9.39 -17.43 13.19
CA LYS A 42 9.44 -18.92 13.20
C LYS A 42 10.43 -19.43 14.27
N PRO A 43 10.03 -19.45 15.56
CA PRO A 43 10.94 -19.82 16.65
C PRO A 43 11.28 -21.32 16.77
N TRP A 44 10.72 -22.19 15.91
CA TRP A 44 10.78 -23.65 16.05
C TRP A 44 11.64 -24.36 15.00
N SER A 45 12.60 -23.66 14.38
CA SER A 45 13.45 -24.26 13.34
C SER A 45 14.79 -24.74 13.91
N GLU A 46 15.28 -25.86 13.39
CA GLU A 46 16.58 -26.45 13.72
C GLU A 46 17.78 -25.54 13.37
N ASN A 47 17.61 -24.55 12.49
CA ASN A 47 18.68 -23.65 12.03
C ASN A 47 18.52 -22.20 12.53
N ILE A 48 18.42 -22.03 13.85
CA ILE A 48 18.20 -20.73 14.51
C ILE A 48 19.20 -19.64 14.05
N PRO A 49 20.53 -19.87 13.97
CA PRO A 49 21.47 -18.81 13.59
C PRO A 49 21.24 -18.27 12.17
N PHE A 50 20.90 -19.16 11.23
CA PHE A 50 20.60 -18.78 9.85
C PHE A 50 19.31 -17.97 9.75
N LEU A 51 18.24 -18.40 10.46
CA LEU A 51 16.98 -17.66 10.49
C LEU A 51 17.13 -16.28 11.15
N LEU A 52 17.90 -16.18 12.24
CA LEU A 52 18.20 -14.89 12.86
C LEU A 52 18.96 -13.97 11.91
N GLY A 53 19.92 -14.50 11.15
CA GLY A 53 20.61 -13.76 10.09
C GLY A 53 19.64 -13.18 9.06
N ILE A 54 18.70 -14.00 8.58
CA ILE A 54 17.62 -13.54 7.67
C ILE A 54 16.77 -12.44 8.32
N GLY A 55 16.41 -12.61 9.59
CA GLY A 55 15.63 -11.64 10.35
C GLY A 55 16.33 -10.29 10.48
N ILE A 56 17.64 -10.29 10.76
CA ILE A 56 18.47 -9.07 10.86
C ILE A 56 18.55 -8.37 9.50
N VAL A 57 18.78 -9.11 8.41
CA VAL A 57 18.76 -8.54 7.05
C VAL A 57 17.39 -7.91 6.75
N GLY A 58 16.30 -8.58 7.13
CA GLY A 58 14.95 -8.06 6.98
C GLY A 58 14.72 -6.76 7.77
N LEU A 59 15.24 -6.70 9.00
CA LEU A 59 15.16 -5.51 9.85
C LEU A 59 15.96 -4.35 9.26
N PHE A 60 17.18 -4.61 8.77
CA PHE A 60 18.00 -3.62 8.09
C PHE A 60 17.30 -3.05 6.85
N LEU A 61 16.78 -3.91 5.98
CA LEU A 61 16.05 -3.48 4.77
C LEU A 61 14.81 -2.65 5.13
N SER A 62 14.06 -3.08 6.15
CA SER A 62 12.89 -2.33 6.64
C SER A 62 13.29 -0.97 7.21
N GLY A 63 14.39 -0.89 7.95
CA GLY A 63 14.92 0.36 8.49
C GLY A 63 15.35 1.35 7.41
N VAL A 64 16.11 0.89 6.41
CA VAL A 64 16.50 1.71 5.25
C VAL A 64 15.27 2.17 4.47
N ALA A 65 14.31 1.27 4.25
CA ALA A 65 13.06 1.60 3.58
C ALA A 65 12.26 2.68 4.31
N LEU A 66 12.05 2.52 5.62
CA LEU A 66 11.36 3.49 6.46
C LEU A 66 12.08 4.85 6.48
N PHE A 67 13.41 4.85 6.49
CA PHE A 67 14.18 6.09 6.40
C PHE A 67 13.93 6.82 5.07
N ILE A 68 13.98 6.12 3.94
CA ILE A 68 13.77 6.71 2.61
C ILE A 68 12.32 7.20 2.44
N ILE A 69 11.34 6.35 2.74
CA ILE A 69 9.91 6.69 2.66
C ILE A 69 9.59 7.82 3.64
N GLY A 70 10.10 7.76 4.87
CA GLY A 70 9.90 8.78 5.90
C GLY A 70 10.46 10.13 5.46
N ARG A 71 11.65 10.16 4.86
CA ARG A 71 12.23 11.40 4.31
C ARG A 71 11.35 11.99 3.21
N LEU A 72 10.84 11.16 2.30
CA LEU A 72 9.91 11.58 1.24
C LEU A 72 8.60 12.11 1.82
N ALA A 73 8.03 11.42 2.80
CA ALA A 73 6.80 11.82 3.47
C ALA A 73 6.97 13.17 4.20
N LEU A 74 8.07 13.35 4.94
CA LEU A 74 8.39 14.61 5.61
C LEU A 74 8.57 15.75 4.62
N TRP A 75 9.27 15.51 3.51
CA TRP A 75 9.38 16.49 2.44
C TRP A 75 8.00 16.87 1.87
N PHE A 76 7.16 15.87 1.61
CA PHE A 76 5.81 16.08 1.06
C PHE A 76 4.93 16.89 2.02
N ILE A 77 4.94 16.54 3.32
CA ILE A 77 4.20 17.26 4.35
C ILE A 77 4.69 18.71 4.41
N LYS A 78 6.01 18.95 4.53
CA LYS A 78 6.54 20.32 4.59
C LYS A 78 6.13 21.18 3.40
N GLN A 79 6.03 20.59 2.21
CA GLN A 79 5.72 21.32 0.99
C GLN A 79 4.22 21.54 0.77
N TYR A 80 3.36 20.56 1.09
CA TYR A 80 1.96 20.54 0.66
C TYR A 80 0.94 20.56 1.81
N ASN A 81 1.38 20.59 3.07
CA ASN A 81 0.49 20.57 4.25
C ASN A 81 -0.11 21.94 4.61
N GLN A 82 -0.57 22.69 3.61
CA GLN A 82 -1.39 23.90 3.84
C GLN A 82 -2.66 23.52 4.62
N ASP A 83 -3.00 24.28 5.65
CA ASP A 83 -4.16 24.05 6.55
C ASP A 83 -4.22 22.64 7.18
N ASN A 84 -3.07 22.02 7.33
CA ASN A 84 -2.90 20.64 7.81
C ASN A 84 -3.62 19.59 6.94
N ARG A 85 -3.90 19.89 5.66
CA ARG A 85 -4.68 19.01 4.79
C ARG A 85 -4.05 17.63 4.58
N VAL A 86 -2.72 17.55 4.48
CA VAL A 86 -2.02 16.27 4.29
C VAL A 86 -2.15 15.42 5.55
N VAL A 87 -1.87 16.01 6.72
CA VAL A 87 -1.96 15.32 8.01
C VAL A 87 -3.40 14.88 8.29
N LYS A 88 -4.40 15.74 8.05
CA LYS A 88 -5.81 15.41 8.20
C LYS A 88 -6.22 14.23 7.31
N THR A 89 -5.81 14.22 6.04
CA THR A 89 -6.07 13.10 5.13
C THR A 89 -5.46 11.81 5.65
N LEU A 90 -4.21 11.83 6.13
CA LEU A 90 -3.55 10.65 6.68
C LEU A 90 -4.27 10.13 7.94
N ILE A 91 -4.63 11.02 8.87
CA ILE A 91 -5.40 10.64 10.07
C ILE A 91 -6.74 10.03 9.68
N LEU A 92 -7.50 10.69 8.81
CA LEU A 92 -8.79 10.19 8.33
C LEU A 92 -8.64 8.81 7.68
N THR A 93 -7.59 8.62 6.90
CA THR A 93 -7.28 7.32 6.28
C THR A 93 -7.07 6.24 7.31
N PHE A 94 -6.23 6.50 8.33
CA PHE A 94 -5.98 5.55 9.40
C PHE A 94 -7.28 5.21 10.14
N THR A 95 -8.09 6.22 10.45
CA THR A 95 -9.39 6.04 11.08
C THR A 95 -10.32 5.17 10.21
N VAL A 96 -10.43 5.46 8.92
CA VAL A 96 -11.25 4.67 7.97
C VAL A 96 -10.73 3.24 7.86
N ALA A 97 -9.42 3.04 7.80
CA ALA A 97 -8.84 1.70 7.71
C ALA A 97 -9.12 0.86 8.98
N ILE A 98 -8.97 1.47 10.17
CA ILE A 98 -9.22 0.81 11.45
C ILE A 98 -10.72 0.51 11.62
N LEU A 99 -11.59 1.52 11.47
CA LEU A 99 -13.03 1.34 11.61
C LEU A 99 -13.60 0.38 10.57
N GLY A 100 -13.14 0.48 9.32
CA GLY A 100 -13.53 -0.44 8.26
C GLY A 100 -13.11 -1.87 8.57
N GLY A 101 -11.89 -2.09 9.06
CA GLY A 101 -11.43 -3.41 9.50
C GLY A 101 -12.27 -3.98 10.65
N LEU A 102 -12.57 -3.16 11.66
CA LEU A 102 -13.45 -3.56 12.78
C LEU A 102 -14.86 -3.90 12.31
N LEU A 103 -15.45 -3.10 11.42
CA LEU A 103 -16.77 -3.34 10.87
C LEU A 103 -16.81 -4.63 10.05
N ILE A 104 -15.85 -4.83 9.13
CA ILE A 104 -15.80 -6.04 8.30
C ILE A 104 -15.59 -7.29 9.17
N GLY A 105 -14.70 -7.21 10.16
CA GLY A 105 -14.47 -8.30 11.12
C GLY A 105 -15.70 -8.61 11.97
N GLY A 106 -16.36 -7.58 12.51
CA GLY A 106 -17.58 -7.72 13.30
C GLY A 106 -18.76 -8.28 12.51
N LEU A 107 -18.95 -7.81 11.26
CA LEU A 107 -19.94 -8.38 10.34
C LEU A 107 -19.62 -9.84 10.00
N GLY A 108 -18.34 -10.17 9.81
CA GLY A 108 -17.89 -11.54 9.64
C GLY A 108 -18.28 -12.43 10.82
N GLN A 109 -17.96 -11.99 12.04
CA GLN A 109 -18.33 -12.72 13.26
C GLN A 109 -19.85 -12.89 13.37
N PHE A 110 -20.62 -11.82 13.12
CA PHE A 110 -22.08 -11.88 13.16
C PHE A 110 -22.65 -12.88 12.16
N ILE A 111 -22.13 -12.91 10.92
CA ILE A 111 -22.52 -13.88 9.89
C ILE A 111 -22.20 -15.29 10.36
N TYR A 112 -21.02 -15.53 10.92
CA TYR A 112 -20.64 -16.86 11.43
C TYR A 112 -21.59 -17.34 12.54
N ASP A 113 -21.94 -16.47 13.48
CA ASP A 113 -22.77 -16.83 14.63
C ASP A 113 -24.25 -17.05 14.26
N HIS A 114 -24.74 -16.44 13.18
CA HIS A 114 -26.16 -16.43 12.80
C HIS A 114 -26.47 -17.12 11.46
N SER A 115 -25.51 -17.81 10.85
CA SER A 115 -25.71 -18.56 9.62
C SER A 115 -25.19 -19.99 9.73
N SER A 116 -25.56 -20.84 8.78
CA SER A 116 -25.01 -22.19 8.66
C SER A 116 -23.65 -22.24 7.95
N PHE A 117 -23.04 -21.09 7.63
CA PHE A 117 -21.76 -21.05 6.93
C PHE A 117 -20.62 -21.55 7.81
N SER A 118 -19.67 -22.26 7.20
CA SER A 118 -18.49 -22.71 7.93
C SER A 118 -17.59 -21.54 8.31
N TYR A 119 -16.88 -21.66 9.44
CA TYR A 119 -15.90 -20.66 9.87
C TYR A 119 -14.87 -20.35 8.77
N ARG A 120 -14.47 -21.38 8.01
CA ARG A 120 -13.50 -21.25 6.92
C ARG A 120 -14.04 -20.34 5.81
N ASP A 121 -15.29 -20.51 5.42
CA ASP A 121 -15.90 -19.71 4.34
C ASP A 121 -16.08 -18.26 4.76
N VAL A 122 -16.56 -18.03 5.98
CA VAL A 122 -16.70 -16.68 6.53
C VAL A 122 -15.34 -15.99 6.66
N LYS A 123 -14.33 -16.69 7.19
CA LYS A 123 -12.95 -16.17 7.29
C LYS A 123 -12.38 -15.80 5.93
N ASN A 124 -12.59 -16.64 4.92
CA ASN A 124 -12.14 -16.37 3.55
C ASN A 124 -12.85 -15.16 2.94
N GLY A 125 -14.16 -15.02 3.16
CA GLY A 125 -14.94 -13.86 2.73
C GLY A 125 -14.45 -12.56 3.39
N VAL A 126 -14.30 -12.57 4.72
CA VAL A 126 -13.75 -11.44 5.49
C VAL A 126 -12.37 -11.04 4.98
N TRP A 127 -11.50 -12.03 4.76
CA TRP A 127 -10.16 -11.79 4.24
C TRP A 127 -10.18 -11.16 2.84
N LEU A 128 -11.07 -11.62 1.96
CA LEU A 128 -11.22 -11.07 0.62
C LEU A 128 -11.70 -9.61 0.68
N VAL A 129 -12.78 -9.36 1.40
CA VAL A 129 -13.38 -8.02 1.53
C VAL A 129 -12.37 -7.05 2.16
N THR A 130 -11.66 -7.48 3.20
CA THR A 130 -10.65 -6.66 3.87
C THR A 130 -9.49 -6.32 2.95
N SER A 131 -9.01 -7.29 2.15
CA SER A 131 -7.91 -7.07 1.20
C SER A 131 -8.27 -6.05 0.13
N VAL A 132 -9.46 -6.18 -0.46
CA VAL A 132 -9.98 -5.21 -1.44
C VAL A 132 -10.13 -3.83 -0.81
N PHE A 133 -10.78 -3.75 0.35
CA PHE A 133 -11.01 -2.49 1.06
C PHE A 133 -9.70 -1.75 1.36
N GLN A 134 -8.70 -2.45 1.92
CA GLN A 134 -7.42 -1.84 2.28
C GLN A 134 -6.69 -1.27 1.06
N SER A 135 -6.65 -2.00 -0.06
CA SER A 135 -5.98 -1.51 -1.27
C SER A 135 -6.74 -0.34 -1.91
N LEU A 136 -8.07 -0.32 -1.88
CA LEU A 136 -8.86 0.83 -2.34
C LEU A 136 -8.61 2.08 -1.50
N VAL A 137 -8.50 1.93 -0.18
CA VAL A 137 -8.13 3.03 0.73
C VAL A 137 -6.75 3.57 0.36
N LYS A 138 -5.73 2.71 0.19
CA LYS A 138 -4.38 3.13 -0.23
C LYS A 138 -4.38 3.92 -1.53
N VAL A 139 -5.05 3.41 -2.56
CA VAL A 139 -5.13 4.04 -3.89
C VAL A 139 -5.85 5.39 -3.83
N THR A 140 -6.93 5.47 -3.06
CA THR A 140 -7.67 6.72 -2.84
C THR A 140 -6.78 7.78 -2.20
N VAL A 141 -5.98 7.40 -1.21
CA VAL A 141 -5.06 8.33 -0.55
C VAL A 141 -3.94 8.77 -1.47
N LEU A 142 -3.34 7.86 -2.22
CA LEU A 142 -2.31 8.22 -3.21
C LEU A 142 -2.85 9.22 -4.23
N PHE A 143 -4.10 9.03 -4.66
CA PHE A 143 -4.77 9.98 -5.55
C PHE A 143 -4.99 11.35 -4.89
N ILE A 144 -5.51 11.40 -3.66
CA ILE A 144 -5.71 12.66 -2.92
C ILE A 144 -4.38 13.39 -2.73
N LEU A 145 -3.33 12.67 -2.31
CA LEU A 145 -1.99 13.24 -2.15
C LEU A 145 -1.45 13.76 -3.48
N TYR A 146 -1.66 13.05 -4.58
CA TYR A 146 -1.28 13.54 -5.91
C TYR A 146 -2.05 14.80 -6.32
N ARG A 147 -3.33 14.94 -5.98
CA ARG A 147 -4.07 16.20 -6.22
C ARG A 147 -3.50 17.36 -5.41
N PHE A 148 -3.10 17.12 -4.15
CA PHE A 148 -2.37 18.12 -3.36
C PHE A 148 -1.02 18.49 -3.98
N TYR A 149 -0.32 17.51 -4.56
CA TYR A 149 0.93 17.74 -5.29
C TYR A 149 0.73 18.65 -6.51
N GLN A 150 -0.36 18.45 -7.26
CA GLN A 150 -0.74 19.29 -8.39
C GLN A 150 -1.39 20.63 -8.01
N GLY A 151 -1.74 20.84 -6.74
CA GLY A 151 -2.47 22.04 -6.30
C GLY A 151 -3.92 22.09 -6.77
N THR A 152 -4.52 20.95 -7.13
CA THR A 152 -5.88 20.87 -7.68
C THR A 152 -6.87 20.28 -6.67
N SER A 153 -8.15 20.61 -6.80
CA SER A 153 -9.21 20.10 -5.91
C SER A 153 -9.55 18.64 -6.22
N LEU A 154 -10.04 17.90 -5.22
CA LEU A 154 -10.48 16.51 -5.41
C LEU A 154 -11.83 16.48 -6.14
N SER A 155 -11.93 15.71 -7.22
CA SER A 155 -13.20 15.38 -7.86
C SER A 155 -13.39 13.87 -7.89
N TRP A 156 -14.38 13.37 -7.16
CA TRP A 156 -14.77 11.96 -7.16
C TRP A 156 -15.32 11.48 -8.52
N LYS A 157 -15.72 12.43 -9.37
CA LYS A 157 -16.23 12.17 -10.71
C LYS A 157 -15.13 12.17 -11.78
N GLU A 158 -13.87 12.32 -11.39
CA GLU A 158 -12.77 12.28 -12.35
C GLU A 158 -12.66 10.89 -12.98
N GLU A 159 -12.83 10.81 -14.29
CA GLU A 159 -12.82 9.55 -15.04
C GLU A 159 -11.52 8.76 -14.81
N ASN A 160 -10.38 9.46 -14.73
CA ASN A 160 -9.09 8.83 -14.43
C ASN A 160 -9.10 8.13 -13.07
N PHE A 161 -9.68 8.76 -12.04
CA PHE A 161 -9.75 8.20 -10.70
C PHE A 161 -10.65 6.96 -10.68
N GLN A 162 -11.84 7.06 -11.27
CA GLN A 162 -12.78 5.94 -11.38
C GLN A 162 -12.17 4.77 -12.15
N ARG A 163 -11.46 5.04 -13.25
CA ARG A 163 -10.79 4.02 -14.04
C ARG A 163 -9.69 3.31 -13.25
N ILE A 164 -8.92 4.03 -12.42
CA ILE A 164 -7.93 3.42 -11.53
C ILE A 164 -8.63 2.52 -10.51
N LEU A 165 -9.70 2.99 -9.84
CA LEU A 165 -10.43 2.20 -8.86
C LEU A 165 -11.06 0.93 -9.46
N VAL A 166 -11.60 1.00 -10.67
CA VAL A 166 -12.17 -0.16 -11.37
C VAL A 166 -11.09 -1.19 -11.71
N ILE A 167 -9.97 -0.75 -12.30
CA ILE A 167 -8.86 -1.65 -12.64
C ILE A 167 -8.31 -2.33 -11.38
N VAL A 168 -8.09 -1.55 -10.32
CA VAL A 168 -7.60 -2.06 -9.03
C VAL A 168 -8.57 -3.07 -8.43
N SER A 169 -9.87 -2.78 -8.43
CA SER A 169 -10.90 -3.70 -7.95
C SER A 169 -10.88 -5.02 -8.72
N ILE A 170 -10.84 -4.98 -10.06
CA ILE A 170 -10.83 -6.20 -10.90
C ILE A 170 -9.58 -7.03 -10.61
N VAL A 171 -8.40 -6.42 -10.59
CA VAL A 171 -7.13 -7.11 -10.32
C VAL A 171 -7.16 -7.76 -8.93
N LEU A 172 -7.66 -7.06 -7.92
CA LEU A 172 -7.73 -7.58 -6.56
C LEU A 172 -8.73 -8.72 -6.43
N ILE A 173 -9.93 -8.60 -7.00
CA ILE A 173 -10.93 -9.68 -6.97
C ILE A 173 -10.36 -10.93 -7.64
N PHE A 174 -9.74 -10.78 -8.81
CA PHE A 174 -9.13 -11.90 -9.52
C PHE A 174 -8.00 -12.55 -8.71
N THR A 175 -7.07 -11.74 -8.22
CA THR A 175 -5.91 -12.21 -7.44
C THR A 175 -6.33 -12.90 -6.16
N THR A 176 -7.28 -12.31 -5.44
CA THR A 176 -7.75 -12.83 -4.17
C THR A 176 -8.52 -14.14 -4.37
N SER A 177 -9.30 -14.25 -5.46
CA SER A 177 -9.96 -15.50 -5.86
C SER A 177 -8.96 -16.61 -6.16
N ILE A 178 -7.86 -16.32 -6.86
CA ILE A 178 -6.75 -17.28 -7.05
C ILE A 178 -6.15 -17.66 -5.70
N GLY A 179 -5.98 -16.69 -4.79
CA GLY A 179 -5.48 -16.92 -3.44
C GLY A 179 -6.35 -17.88 -2.61
N LEU A 180 -7.66 -17.92 -2.86
CA LEU A 180 -8.56 -18.90 -2.22
C LEU A 180 -8.33 -20.34 -2.74
N ILE A 181 -7.96 -20.49 -4.02
CA ILE A 181 -7.65 -21.79 -4.64
C ILE A 181 -6.26 -22.28 -4.23
N LEU A 182 -5.30 -21.36 -4.07
CA LEU A 182 -3.91 -21.65 -3.73
C LEU A 182 -3.48 -20.97 -2.41
N PRO A 183 -3.95 -21.44 -1.24
CA PRO A 183 -3.68 -20.79 0.04
C PRO A 183 -2.19 -20.68 0.39
N SER A 184 -1.37 -21.61 -0.09
CA SER A 184 0.07 -21.66 0.19
C SER A 184 0.84 -20.45 -0.35
N ILE A 185 0.36 -19.83 -1.44
CA ILE A 185 1.01 -18.67 -2.08
C ILE A 185 0.19 -17.38 -1.96
N SER A 186 -1.03 -17.46 -1.43
CA SER A 186 -2.00 -16.35 -1.38
C SER A 186 -1.42 -15.08 -0.75
N GLY A 187 -0.71 -15.22 0.37
CA GLY A 187 -0.09 -14.10 1.07
C GLY A 187 1.04 -13.43 0.28
N LEU A 188 1.84 -14.20 -0.48
CA LEU A 188 2.89 -13.67 -1.33
C LEU A 188 2.29 -12.98 -2.56
N LEU A 189 1.31 -13.63 -3.19
CA LEU A 189 0.62 -13.14 -4.37
C LEU A 189 -0.06 -11.78 -4.11
N LEU A 190 -0.80 -11.66 -3.00
CA LEU A 190 -1.45 -10.40 -2.62
C LEU A 190 -0.47 -9.28 -2.34
N ARG A 191 0.68 -9.56 -1.71
CA ARG A 191 1.70 -8.54 -1.47
C ARG A 191 2.37 -8.07 -2.77
N ALA A 192 2.64 -8.99 -3.68
CA ALA A 192 3.18 -8.66 -4.99
C ALA A 192 2.20 -7.77 -5.76
N VAL A 193 0.91 -8.15 -5.78
CA VAL A 193 -0.15 -7.37 -6.43
C VAL A 193 -0.37 -6.01 -5.76
N ASP A 194 -0.38 -5.93 -4.44
CA ASP A 194 -0.49 -4.65 -3.71
C ASP A 194 0.69 -3.73 -4.04
N THR A 195 1.90 -4.29 -4.17
CA THR A 195 3.09 -3.55 -4.62
C THR A 195 2.92 -3.03 -6.03
N VAL A 196 2.49 -3.88 -6.96
CA VAL A 196 2.23 -3.47 -8.36
C VAL A 196 1.15 -2.40 -8.44
N ILE A 197 0.08 -2.51 -7.64
CA ILE A 197 -1.01 -1.53 -7.58
C ILE A 197 -0.50 -0.18 -7.08
N VAL A 198 0.25 -0.17 -5.96
CA VAL A 198 0.78 1.08 -5.39
C VAL A 198 1.76 1.74 -6.36
N LEU A 199 2.75 0.99 -6.85
CA LEU A 199 3.76 1.53 -7.76
C LEU A 199 3.15 1.94 -9.11
N GLY A 200 2.27 1.12 -9.67
CA GLY A 200 1.57 1.39 -10.91
C GLY A 200 0.64 2.61 -10.82
N THR A 201 -0.03 2.80 -9.68
CA THR A 201 -0.84 4.00 -9.41
C THR A 201 0.04 5.24 -9.37
N VAL A 202 1.11 5.23 -8.58
CA VAL A 202 2.03 6.37 -8.49
C VAL A 202 2.68 6.68 -9.85
N TYR A 203 3.10 5.65 -10.59
CA TYR A 203 3.68 5.81 -11.94
C TYR A 203 2.69 6.44 -12.91
N ARG A 204 1.44 5.95 -12.95
CA ARG A 204 0.39 6.47 -13.82
C ARG A 204 0.03 7.91 -13.49
N LEU A 205 0.08 8.28 -12.22
CA LEU A 205 -0.16 9.65 -11.77
C LEU A 205 1.02 10.56 -12.13
N ILE A 206 2.26 10.18 -11.88
CA ILE A 206 3.44 11.02 -12.19
C ILE A 206 3.75 11.09 -13.69
N GLY A 207 3.44 10.05 -14.45
CA GLY A 207 3.69 9.98 -15.90
C GLY A 207 2.74 10.82 -16.75
N LYS A 208 1.77 11.50 -16.14
CA LYS A 208 0.95 12.56 -16.72
C LYS A 208 1.40 13.91 -16.17
#